data_AF-X1EPP0-F1
#
_entry.id   AF-X1EPP0-F1
#
_cell.length_a   1.000
_cell.length_b   1.000
_cell.length_c   1.000
_cell.angle_alpha   90.00
_cell.angle_beta   90.00
_cell.angle_gamma   90.00
#
_symmetry.space_group_name_H-M   'P 1'
#
loop_
_entity.id
_entity.type
_entity.pdbx_description
1 polymer ?
#
loop_
_entity_poly.entity_id
_entity_poly.type
_entity_poly.pdbx_seq_one_letter_code
_entity_poly.pdbx_strand_id
1 'polypeptide(L)'
;MICPYCGEELKDTTQEFCESCGSKIATDSEVSTPHATPISPKKLEKITGPAGPLSKRSLVFGIASVTIAVANYFLFFVFYIIFGMIGLTLQIVVLLLGVILGISSRKNSNKAGRLEPKNNLEKVGSVFSIIGAIINGIWLFIMTGYFIVFYLI
;
A
#
# COMPACT_ATOMS: atom_id res chain seq x y z
N MET A 1 -2.01 28.87 -35.59
CA MET A 1 -2.71 27.76 -34.89
C MET A 1 -1.70 26.67 -34.60
N ILE A 2 -1.78 25.91 -33.51
CA ILE A 2 -0.76 24.89 -33.17
C ILE A 2 -1.21 23.51 -33.67
N CYS A 3 -0.32 22.75 -34.30
CA CYS A 3 -0.59 21.38 -34.72
C CYS A 3 -0.85 20.47 -33.51
N PRO A 4 -1.98 19.74 -33.43
CA PRO A 4 -2.30 18.90 -32.27
C PRO A 4 -1.42 17.65 -32.17
N TYR A 5 -0.71 17.27 -33.25
CA TYR A 5 0.12 16.06 -33.28
C TYR A 5 1.59 16.33 -32.94
N CYS A 6 2.16 17.45 -33.40
CA CYS A 6 3.58 17.77 -33.16
C CYS A 6 3.82 19.02 -32.31
N GLY A 7 2.81 19.85 -32.07
CA GLY A 7 2.93 21.06 -31.24
C GLY A 7 3.56 22.26 -31.94
N GLU A 8 3.79 22.20 -33.26
CA GLU A 8 4.41 23.31 -34.01
C GLU A 8 3.37 24.30 -34.56
N GLU A 9 3.75 25.57 -34.69
CA GLU A 9 2.88 26.62 -35.22
C GLU A 9 2.67 26.49 -36.73
N LEU A 10 1.40 26.46 -37.13
CA LEU A 10 0.96 26.43 -38.52
C LEU A 10 1.01 27.86 -39.08
N LYS A 11 1.74 28.02 -40.19
CA LYS A 11 1.94 29.30 -40.89
C LYS A 11 0.65 29.81 -41.54
N ASP A 12 -0.16 28.91 -42.11
CA ASP A 12 -1.42 29.25 -42.77
C ASP A 12 -2.59 28.40 -42.25
N THR A 13 -3.77 29.03 -42.17
CA THR A 13 -5.01 28.42 -41.66
C THR A 13 -5.69 27.50 -42.69
N THR A 14 -5.27 27.55 -43.94
CA THR A 14 -5.90 26.84 -45.07
C THR A 14 -5.15 25.60 -45.54
N GLN A 15 -4.00 25.27 -44.92
CA GLN A 15 -3.21 24.12 -45.32
C GLN A 15 -3.80 22.79 -44.79
N GLU A 16 -3.97 21.81 -45.68
CA GLU A 16 -4.58 20.51 -45.34
C GLU A 16 -3.64 19.61 -44.51
N PHE A 17 -2.34 19.87 -44.51
CA PHE A 17 -1.34 19.04 -43.86
C PHE A 17 -0.31 19.90 -43.11
N CYS A 18 0.20 19.39 -41.99
CA CYS A 18 1.29 20.02 -41.27
C CYS A 18 2.61 19.77 -42.02
N GLU A 19 3.33 20.82 -42.39
CA GLU A 19 4.63 20.70 -43.09
C GLU A 19 5.70 19.99 -42.23
N SER A 20 5.65 20.15 -40.90
CA SER A 20 6.67 19.57 -40.01
C SER A 20 6.50 18.06 -39.77
N CYS A 21 5.27 17.57 -39.62
CA CYS A 21 5.01 16.17 -39.26
C CYS A 21 4.18 15.38 -40.28
N GLY A 22 3.65 16.03 -41.32
CA GLY A 22 2.82 15.41 -42.36
C GLY A 22 1.40 15.04 -41.93
N SER A 23 0.98 15.35 -40.70
CA SER A 23 -0.37 15.03 -40.23
C SER A 23 -1.42 15.86 -40.96
N LYS A 24 -2.52 15.22 -41.39
CA LYS A 24 -3.68 15.92 -41.97
C LYS A 24 -4.39 16.75 -40.90
N ILE A 25 -4.62 18.03 -41.18
CA ILE A 25 -5.33 18.96 -40.30
C ILE A 25 -6.76 19.05 -40.81
N ALA A 26 -7.71 18.64 -39.97
CA ALA A 26 -9.12 18.73 -40.32
C ALA A 26 -9.53 20.21 -40.28
N THR A 27 -9.71 20.81 -41.46
CA THR A 27 -10.26 22.16 -41.57
C THR A 27 -11.76 22.08 -41.34
N ASP A 28 -12.22 22.53 -40.17
CA ASP A 28 -13.61 22.52 -39.75
C ASP A 28 -14.45 23.46 -40.65
N SER A 29 -14.95 22.92 -41.76
CA SER A 29 -16.02 23.51 -42.56
C SER A 29 -16.95 22.44 -43.11
N GLU A 30 -17.43 21.58 -42.21
CA GLU A 30 -18.77 20.98 -42.33
C GLU A 30 -19.17 20.47 -40.95
N VAL A 31 -19.94 21.29 -40.23
CA VAL A 31 -20.71 20.85 -39.07
C VAL A 31 -21.83 19.94 -39.58
N SER A 32 -21.46 18.73 -39.99
CA SER A 32 -22.38 17.61 -40.03
C SER A 32 -22.57 17.16 -38.60
N THR A 33 -23.72 17.52 -38.04
CA THR A 33 -24.22 17.05 -36.76
C THR A 33 -23.97 15.55 -36.66
N PRO A 34 -23.30 15.03 -35.62
CA PRO A 34 -23.25 13.59 -35.38
C PRO A 34 -24.67 13.15 -35.02
N HIS A 35 -25.46 12.84 -36.05
CA HIS A 35 -26.68 12.09 -35.86
C HIS A 35 -26.21 10.76 -35.29
N ALA A 36 -26.43 10.58 -33.98
CA ALA A 36 -26.17 9.34 -33.30
C ALA A 36 -27.03 8.27 -33.95
N THR A 37 -26.51 7.64 -35.01
CA THR A 37 -27.05 6.40 -35.52
C THR A 37 -26.98 5.46 -34.33
N PRO A 38 -28.11 4.95 -33.81
CA PRO A 38 -28.06 3.95 -32.77
C PRO A 38 -27.24 2.80 -33.33
N ILE A 39 -26.05 2.61 -32.79
CA ILE A 39 -25.18 1.49 -33.12
C ILE A 39 -25.93 0.29 -32.58
N SER A 40 -26.81 -0.27 -33.42
CA SER A 40 -27.51 -1.51 -33.14
C SER A 40 -26.43 -2.52 -32.74
N PRO A 41 -26.53 -3.16 -31.56
CA PRO A 41 -25.50 -4.06 -31.06
C PRO A 41 -25.29 -5.14 -32.11
N LYS A 42 -24.19 -5.01 -32.87
CA LYS A 42 -23.81 -5.94 -33.92
C LYS A 42 -23.58 -7.26 -33.20
N LYS A 43 -24.59 -8.12 -33.27
CA LYS A 43 -24.67 -9.44 -32.61
C LYS A 43 -23.30 -10.09 -32.78
N LEU A 44 -22.59 -10.25 -31.66
CA LEU A 44 -21.23 -10.77 -31.64
C LEU A 44 -21.25 -12.13 -32.32
N GLU A 45 -20.82 -12.17 -33.57
CA GLU A 45 -20.80 -13.40 -34.35
C GLU A 45 -19.73 -14.28 -33.72
N LYS A 46 -20.17 -15.38 -33.10
CA LYS A 46 -19.30 -16.31 -32.39
C LYS A 46 -18.31 -16.86 -33.41
N ILE A 47 -17.07 -16.36 -33.38
CA ILE A 47 -15.99 -16.85 -34.23
C ILE A 47 -15.71 -18.30 -33.81
N THR A 48 -16.35 -19.27 -34.46
CA THR A 48 -16.13 -20.71 -34.30
C THR A 48 -14.91 -21.16 -35.08
N GLY A 49 -13.80 -20.46 -34.93
CA GLY A 49 -12.51 -20.81 -35.51
C GLY A 49 -11.65 -21.62 -34.52
N PRO A 50 -10.78 -22.52 -34.99
CA PRO A 50 -9.82 -23.21 -34.14
C PRO A 50 -8.90 -22.18 -33.43
N ALA A 51 -8.66 -22.39 -32.13
CA ALA A 51 -7.84 -21.47 -31.33
C ALA A 51 -6.44 -21.32 -31.94
N GLY A 52 -6.09 -20.10 -32.36
CA GLY A 52 -4.79 -19.80 -32.93
C GLY A 52 -3.65 -20.09 -31.94
N PRO A 53 -2.44 -20.43 -32.43
CA PRO A 53 -1.29 -20.80 -31.59
C PRO A 53 -0.88 -19.71 -30.59
N LEU A 54 -1.21 -18.45 -30.86
CA LEU A 54 -0.98 -17.31 -29.97
C LEU A 54 -1.86 -17.34 -28.70
N SER A 55 -3.07 -17.89 -28.78
CA SER A 55 -4.02 -17.97 -27.65
C SER A 55 -3.55 -18.93 -26.55
N LYS A 56 -2.84 -20.00 -26.90
CA LYS A 56 -2.28 -20.94 -25.91
C LYS A 56 -1.15 -20.30 -25.10
N ARG A 57 -0.35 -19.42 -25.72
CA ARG A 57 0.77 -18.76 -25.04
C ARG A 57 0.29 -17.73 -24.01
N SER A 58 -0.72 -16.92 -24.35
CA SER A 58 -1.27 -15.94 -23.41
C SER A 58 -1.92 -16.59 -22.19
N LEU A 59 -2.57 -17.75 -22.35
CA LEU A 59 -3.12 -18.52 -21.24
C LEU A 59 -2.03 -18.98 -20.26
N VAL A 60 -0.90 -19.49 -20.78
CA VAL A 60 0.24 -19.92 -19.96
C VAL A 60 0.81 -18.76 -19.17
N PHE A 61 0.98 -17.58 -19.79
CA PHE A 61 1.44 -16.39 -19.08
C PHE A 61 0.45 -15.92 -18.00
N GLY A 62 -0.86 -16.00 -18.28
CA GLY A 62 -1.90 -15.69 -17.31
C GLY A 62 -1.82 -16.60 -16.07
N ILE A 63 -1.72 -17.92 -16.28
CA ILE A 63 -1.59 -18.90 -15.20
C ILE A 63 -0.29 -18.67 -14.41
N ALA A 64 0.83 -18.41 -15.09
CA ALA A 64 2.11 -18.14 -14.44
C ALA A 64 2.04 -16.87 -13.57
N SER A 65 1.42 -15.80 -14.06
CA SER A 65 1.24 -14.54 -13.31
C SER A 65 0.41 -14.74 -12.04
N VAL A 66 -0.72 -15.45 -12.14
CA VAL A 66 -1.56 -15.77 -10.98
C VAL A 66 -0.79 -16.63 -9.98
N THR A 67 -0.04 -17.62 -10.44
CA THR A 67 0.77 -18.49 -9.57
C THR A 67 1.82 -17.70 -8.80
N ILE A 68 2.52 -16.76 -9.46
CA ILE A 68 3.50 -15.89 -8.83
C ILE A 68 2.84 -14.97 -7.80
N ALA A 69 1.67 -14.41 -8.11
CA ALA A 69 0.92 -13.56 -7.18
C ALA A 69 0.53 -14.33 -5.91
N VAL A 70 0.00 -15.55 -6.07
CA VAL A 70 -0.36 -16.43 -4.93
C VAL A 70 0.87 -16.80 -4.10
N ALA A 71 1.99 -17.14 -4.75
CA ALA A 71 3.24 -17.46 -4.06
C ALA A 71 3.78 -16.26 -3.26
N ASN A 72 3.76 -15.06 -3.83
CA ASN A 72 4.18 -13.84 -3.14
C ASN A 72 3.28 -13.51 -1.95
N TYR A 73 1.96 -13.64 -2.11
CA TYR A 73 1.02 -13.47 -1.01
C TYR A 73 1.31 -14.45 0.14
N PHE A 74 1.53 -15.72 -0.19
CA PHE A 74 1.87 -16.75 0.80
C PHE A 74 3.19 -16.46 1.52
N LEU A 75 4.24 -16.07 0.80
CA LEU A 75 5.52 -15.69 1.39
C LEU A 75 5.39 -14.48 2.32
N PHE A 76 4.64 -13.46 1.90
CA PHE A 76 4.38 -12.28 2.72
C PHE A 76 3.61 -12.64 4.00
N PHE A 77 2.62 -13.51 3.89
CA PHE A 77 1.87 -14.02 5.04
C PHE A 77 2.78 -14.75 6.04
N VAL A 78 3.62 -15.67 5.56
CA VAL A 78 4.57 -16.40 6.43
C VAL A 78 5.56 -15.44 7.09
N PHE A 79 6.10 -14.48 6.33
CA PHE A 79 7.00 -13.46 6.87
C PHE A 79 6.31 -12.62 7.96
N TYR A 80 5.08 -12.19 7.73
CA TYR A 80 4.29 -11.43 8.69
C TYR A 80 4.06 -12.22 9.99
N ILE A 81 3.71 -13.51 9.90
CA ILE A 81 3.55 -14.37 11.08
C ILE A 81 4.87 -14.50 11.85
N ILE A 82 5.98 -14.76 11.18
CA ILE A 82 7.30 -14.92 11.84
C ILE A 82 7.71 -13.62 12.54
N PHE A 83 7.68 -12.49 11.84
CA PHE A 83 8.06 -11.19 12.41
C PHE A 83 7.10 -10.76 13.52
N GLY A 84 5.80 -11.04 13.37
CA GLY A 84 4.79 -10.81 14.40
C GLY A 84 5.10 -11.61 15.67
N MET A 85 5.43 -12.89 15.55
CA MET A 85 5.78 -13.75 16.68
C MET A 85 7.08 -13.32 17.36
N ILE A 86 8.10 -12.90 16.61
CA ILE A 86 9.35 -12.36 17.15
C ILE A 86 9.07 -11.07 17.93
N GLY A 87 8.31 -10.15 17.33
CA GLY A 87 7.92 -8.89 17.98
C GLY A 87 7.15 -9.13 19.29
N LEU A 88 6.20 -10.07 19.28
CA LEU A 88 5.45 -10.47 20.48
C LEU A 88 6.37 -11.05 21.55
N THR A 89 7.34 -11.89 21.16
CA THR A 89 8.28 -12.50 22.10
C THR A 89 9.18 -11.44 22.76
N LEU A 90 9.76 -10.53 21.98
CA LEU A 90 10.56 -9.42 22.48
C LEU A 90 9.75 -8.53 23.43
N GLN A 91 8.49 -8.26 23.07
CA GLN A 91 7.58 -7.49 23.88
C GLN A 91 7.31 -8.13 25.25
N ILE A 92 7.06 -9.45 25.27
CA ILE A 92 6.89 -10.21 26.53
C ILE A 92 8.17 -10.14 27.37
N VAL A 93 9.35 -10.30 26.77
CA VAL A 93 10.63 -10.22 27.47
C VAL A 93 10.83 -8.84 28.11
N VAL A 94 10.59 -7.75 27.37
CA VAL A 94 10.69 -6.38 27.90
C VAL A 94 9.72 -6.17 29.06
N LEU A 95 8.49 -6.68 28.94
CA LEU A 95 7.48 -6.58 30.00
C LEU A 95 7.90 -7.36 31.26
N LEU A 96 8.43 -8.57 31.11
CA LEU A 96 8.96 -9.37 32.22
C LEU A 96 10.15 -8.67 32.90
N LEU A 97 11.08 -8.10 32.13
CA LEU A 97 12.19 -7.33 32.67
C LEU A 97 11.68 -6.10 33.44
N GLY A 98 10.70 -5.38 32.91
CA GLY A 98 10.06 -4.26 33.58
C GLY A 98 9.43 -4.66 34.92
N VAL A 99 8.73 -5.80 34.96
CA VAL A 99 8.15 -6.34 36.20
C VAL A 99 9.22 -6.76 37.20
N ILE A 100 10.27 -7.47 36.75
CA ILE A 100 11.39 -7.90 37.61
C ILE A 100 12.09 -6.68 38.23
N LEU A 101 12.38 -5.66 37.42
CA LEU A 101 12.98 -4.41 37.90
C LEU A 101 12.05 -3.65 38.84
N GLY A 102 10.74 -3.61 38.55
CA GLY A 102 9.74 -3.01 39.43
C GLY A 102 9.64 -3.69 40.79
N ILE A 103 9.60 -5.03 40.83
CA ILE A 103 9.60 -5.81 42.08
C ILE A 103 10.91 -5.62 42.84
N SER A 104 12.05 -5.65 42.12
CA SER A 104 13.38 -5.46 42.72
C SER A 104 13.51 -4.06 43.33
N SER A 105 13.03 -3.03 42.64
CA SER A 105 12.95 -1.65 43.13
C SER A 105 12.12 -1.58 44.42
N ARG A 106 10.94 -2.21 44.45
CA ARG A 106 10.07 -2.20 45.64
C ARG A 106 10.68 -2.93 46.83
N LYS A 107 11.33 -4.07 46.60
CA LYS A 107 12.01 -4.85 47.65
C LYS A 107 13.18 -4.09 48.26
N ASN A 108 13.93 -3.32 47.46
CA ASN A 108 15.01 -2.47 47.95
C ASN A 108 14.51 -1.17 48.59
N SER A 109 13.43 -0.57 48.09
CA SER A 109 12.81 0.63 48.66
C SER A 109 12.39 0.42 50.13
N ASN A 110 11.84 -0.74 50.47
CA ASN A 110 11.48 -1.07 51.86
C ASN A 110 12.69 -1.08 52.82
N LYS A 111 13.90 -1.35 52.33
CA LYS A 111 15.13 -1.26 53.13
C LYS A 111 15.71 0.16 53.15
N ALA A 112 15.58 0.89 52.04
CA ALA A 112 16.10 2.25 51.89
C ALA A 112 15.26 3.31 52.62
N GLY A 113 13.95 3.11 52.76
CA GLY A 113 13.04 4.06 53.43
C GLY A 113 13.32 4.28 54.92
N ARG A 114 14.13 3.41 55.56
CA ARG A 114 14.61 3.61 56.93
C ARG A 114 15.92 4.38 57.04
N LEU A 115 16.64 4.60 55.93
CA LEU A 115 18.03 5.08 55.95
C LEU A 115 18.30 6.45 55.35
N GLU A 116 17.39 7.11 54.61
CA GLU A 116 17.40 8.58 54.38
C GLU A 116 16.31 9.07 53.40
N PRO A 117 15.98 10.38 53.40
CA PRO A 117 14.98 11.01 52.54
C PRO A 117 15.59 11.49 51.20
N LYS A 118 14.83 11.40 50.10
CA LYS A 118 15.18 11.83 48.71
C LYS A 118 16.18 10.93 47.96
N ASN A 119 15.81 9.67 47.73
CA ASN A 119 16.58 8.84 46.82
C ASN A 119 16.17 9.12 45.36
N ASN A 120 17.02 9.82 44.60
CA ASN A 120 16.78 10.17 43.18
C ASN A 120 16.47 8.95 42.30
N LEU A 121 16.98 7.77 42.69
CA LEU A 121 16.77 6.51 41.97
C LEU A 121 15.30 6.08 41.92
N GLU A 122 14.53 6.32 42.98
CA GLU A 122 13.10 5.97 43.02
C GLU A 122 12.29 6.86 42.06
N LYS A 123 12.62 8.14 42.02
CA LYS A 123 11.99 9.11 41.10
C LYS A 123 12.28 8.74 39.65
N VAL A 124 13.51 8.36 39.34
CA VAL A 124 13.89 7.90 37.99
C VAL A 124 13.16 6.61 37.63
N GLY A 125 13.15 5.61 38.51
CA GLY A 125 12.45 4.34 38.26
C GLY A 125 10.96 4.51 38.02
N SER A 126 10.30 5.38 38.78
CA SER A 126 8.88 5.71 38.59
C SER A 126 8.61 6.35 37.23
N VAL A 127 9.44 7.32 36.82
CA VAL A 127 9.32 7.99 35.51
C VAL A 127 9.48 6.99 34.36
N PHE A 128 10.48 6.10 34.42
CA PHE A 128 10.67 5.07 33.39
C PHE A 128 9.49 4.09 33.32
N SER A 129 8.91 3.73 34.47
CA SER A 129 7.71 2.87 34.52
C SER A 129 6.52 3.53 33.82
N ILE A 130 6.29 4.82 34.08
CA ILE A 130 5.20 5.59 33.45
C ILE A 130 5.42 5.72 31.94
N ILE A 131 6.62 6.08 31.49
CA ILE A 131 6.95 6.19 30.06
C ILE A 131 6.78 4.83 29.37
N GLY A 132 7.27 3.76 29.98
CA GLY A 132 7.13 2.40 29.46
C GLY A 132 5.66 2.00 29.30
N ALA A 133 4.81 2.31 30.28
CA ALA A 133 3.38 2.05 30.20
C ALA A 133 2.69 2.84 29.07
N ILE A 134 3.04 4.12 28.89
CA ILE A 134 2.48 4.97 27.83
C ILE A 134 2.87 4.45 26.44
N ILE A 135 4.15 4.14 26.22
CA ILE A 135 4.64 3.59 24.95
C ILE A 135 3.92 2.28 24.62
N ASN A 136 3.74 1.41 25.62
CA ASN A 136 3.00 0.16 25.43
C ASN A 136 1.53 0.38 25.06
N GLY A 137 0.87 1.33 25.72
CA GLY A 137 -0.52 1.68 25.42
C GLY A 137 -0.69 2.22 23.99
N ILE A 138 0.20 3.12 23.55
CA ILE A 138 0.19 3.65 22.18
C ILE A 138 0.40 2.53 21.17
N TRP A 139 1.39 1.65 21.42
CA TRP A 139 1.68 0.54 20.53
C TRP A 139 0.47 -0.40 20.37
N LEU A 140 -0.18 -0.75 21.49
CA LEU A 140 -1.37 -1.59 21.48
C LEU A 140 -2.52 -0.94 20.71
N PHE A 141 -2.71 0.37 20.85
CA PHE A 141 -3.72 1.11 20.10
C PHE A 141 -3.45 1.10 18.58
N ILE A 142 -2.21 1.38 18.16
CA ILE A 142 -1.81 1.34 16.74
C ILE A 142 -2.04 -0.06 16.16
N MET A 143 -1.59 -1.11 16.86
CA MET A 143 -1.75 -2.49 16.40
C MET A 143 -3.23 -2.89 16.29
N THR A 144 -4.05 -2.49 17.26
CA THR A 144 -5.49 -2.76 17.25
C THR A 144 -6.18 -2.03 16.11
N GLY A 145 -5.84 -0.75 15.89
CA GLY A 145 -6.38 0.05 14.78
C GLY A 145 -6.00 -0.52 13.42
N TYR A 146 -4.72 -0.92 13.26
CA TYR A 146 -4.24 -1.57 12.04
C TYR A 146 -5.00 -2.88 11.78
N PHE A 147 -5.19 -3.71 12.81
CA PHE A 147 -5.95 -4.95 12.71
C PHE A 147 -7.40 -4.70 12.27
N ILE A 148 -8.08 -3.70 12.86
CA ILE A 148 -9.45 -3.34 12.50
C ILE A 148 -9.53 -2.90 11.03
N VAL A 149 -8.66 -1.99 10.59
CA VAL A 149 -8.70 -1.45 9.22
C VAL A 149 -8.41 -2.53 8.18
N PHE A 150 -7.47 -3.44 8.44
CA PHE A 150 -7.07 -4.45 7.45
C PHE A 150 -7.98 -5.68 7.39
N TYR A 151 -8.69 -6.01 8.47
CA TYR A 151 -9.52 -7.23 8.52
C TYR A 151 -11.03 -6.96 8.40
N LEU A 152 -11.51 -5.74 8.65
CA LEU A 152 -12.95 -5.41 8.58
C LEU A 152 -13.35 -4.60 7.33
N ILE A 153 -12.39 -4.03 6.60
CA ILE A 153 -12.61 -3.29 5.34
C ILE A 153 -12.03 -4.10 4.19
#